data_AF-A0A940UCI8-F1
#
_entry.id   AF-A0A940UCI8-F1
#
_cell.length_a   1.000
_cell.length_b   1.000
_cell.length_c   1.000
_cell.angle_alpha   90.00
_cell.angle_beta   90.00
_cell.angle_gamma   90.00
#
_symmetry.space_group_name_H-M   'P 1'
#
loop_
_entity.id
_entity.type
_entity.pdbx_description
1 polymer ?
#
loop_
_entity_poly.entity_id
_entity_poly.type
_entity_poly.pdbx_seq_one_letter_code
_entity_poly.pdbx_strand_id
1 'polypeptide(L)'
;ATIDTSPEYGSLNLAQAVLLFCYEIFTGYRPTPDRAVRELAPGESLETMYAQMERTLLRIGFLNPENPAHIMMTLRRILSRAALDRREAAVMRGMMSQIDWAAGEFKGKKGGV
;
A
#
# COMPACT_ATOMS: atom_id res chain seq x y z
N ALA A 1 -7.27 36.32 11.79
CA ALA A 1 -7.05 35.47 10.61
C ALA A 1 -6.88 36.37 9.41
N THR A 2 -5.94 36.05 8.53
CA THR A 2 -5.61 36.85 7.34
C THR A 2 -5.64 35.90 6.14
N ILE A 3 -6.16 36.37 5.01
CA ILE A 3 -6.15 35.61 3.75
C ILE A 3 -4.94 36.12 2.97
N ASP A 4 -4.03 35.22 2.61
CA ASP A 4 -2.89 35.55 1.75
C ASP A 4 -3.40 35.92 0.36
N THR A 5 -2.97 37.08 -0.14
CA THR A 5 -3.41 37.65 -1.42
C THR A 5 -2.21 38.19 -2.20
N SER A 6 -2.42 38.55 -3.47
CA SER A 6 -1.35 39.07 -4.32
C SER A 6 -0.78 40.38 -3.76
N PRO A 7 0.56 40.58 -3.75
CA PRO A 7 1.17 41.85 -3.35
C PRO A 7 0.77 43.03 -4.23
N GLU A 8 0.48 42.80 -5.52
CA GLU A 8 0.09 43.85 -6.48
C GLU A 8 -1.42 44.14 -6.45
N TYR A 9 -2.23 43.16 -6.03
CA TYR A 9 -3.69 43.25 -5.95
C TYR A 9 -4.21 42.47 -4.73
N GLY A 10 -4.09 43.10 -3.55
CA GLY A 10 -4.39 42.46 -2.25
C GLY A 10 -5.83 42.63 -1.74
N SER A 11 -6.70 43.32 -2.48
CA SER A 11 -8.07 43.58 -2.04
C SER A 11 -9.04 42.55 -2.62
N LEU A 12 -9.63 41.75 -1.73
CA LEU A 12 -10.77 40.90 -2.05
C LEU A 12 -12.06 41.66 -1.80
N ASN A 13 -13.08 41.40 -2.60
CA ASN A 13 -14.41 41.86 -2.24
C ASN A 13 -14.91 41.09 -0.99
N LEU A 14 -15.89 41.66 -0.30
CA LEU A 14 -16.41 41.09 0.94
C LEU A 14 -16.95 39.66 0.73
N ALA A 15 -17.67 39.41 -0.37
CA ALA A 15 -18.26 38.11 -0.65
C ALA A 15 -17.20 37.01 -0.86
N GLN A 16 -16.08 37.34 -1.51
CA GLN A 16 -14.95 36.45 -1.76
C GLN A 16 -14.23 36.12 -0.45
N ALA A 17 -13.97 37.13 0.39
CA ALA A 17 -13.37 36.91 1.69
C ALA A 17 -14.23 35.98 2.55
N VAL A 18 -15.55 36.23 2.62
CA VAL A 18 -16.50 35.38 3.34
C VAL A 18 -16.54 33.96 2.77
N LEU A 19 -16.57 33.81 1.45
CA LEU A 19 -16.56 32.50 0.80
C LEU A 19 -15.31 31.68 1.18
N LEU A 20 -14.12 32.30 1.12
CA LEU A 20 -12.87 31.63 1.48
C LEU A 20 -12.86 31.20 2.96
N PHE A 21 -13.34 32.06 3.86
CA PHE A 21 -13.48 31.70 5.27
C PHE A 21 -14.45 30.54 5.48
N CYS A 22 -15.62 30.58 4.85
CA CYS A 22 -16.59 29.49 4.93
C CYS A 22 -16.05 28.19 4.33
N TYR A 23 -15.26 28.28 3.25
CA TYR A 23 -14.62 27.14 2.62
C TYR A 23 -13.57 26.51 3.55
N GLU A 24 -12.69 27.30 4.17
CA GLU A 24 -11.69 26.81 5.13
C GLU A 24 -12.34 26.18 6.37
N ILE A 25 -13.43 26.77 6.87
CA ILE A 25 -14.22 26.16 7.93
C ILE A 25 -14.80 24.83 7.45
N PHE A 26 -15.35 24.78 6.24
CA PHE A 26 -15.95 23.56 5.70
C PHE A 26 -14.91 22.46 5.45
N THR A 27 -13.72 22.78 4.92
CA THR A 27 -12.63 21.81 4.71
C THR A 27 -12.04 21.34 6.02
N GLY A 28 -11.86 22.23 7.01
CA GLY A 28 -11.41 21.88 8.35
C GLY A 28 -12.47 21.12 9.17
N TYR A 29 -13.76 21.38 8.92
CA TYR A 29 -14.88 20.68 9.54
C TYR A 29 -15.27 19.40 8.79
N ARG A 30 -14.68 19.10 7.61
CA ARG A 30 -15.00 17.85 6.90
C ARG A 30 -14.89 16.72 7.91
N PRO A 31 -16.02 16.08 8.33
CA PRO A 31 -15.91 14.87 9.11
C PRO A 31 -15.11 13.96 8.21
N THR A 32 -13.92 13.55 8.66
CA THR A 32 -13.19 12.48 7.98
C THR A 32 -14.23 11.41 7.76
N PRO A 33 -14.65 11.14 6.50
CA PRO A 33 -15.78 10.26 6.24
C PRO A 33 -15.42 8.98 6.93
N ASP A 34 -16.20 8.58 7.95
CA ASP A 34 -15.84 7.60 8.98
C ASP A 34 -14.91 6.56 8.37
N ARG A 35 -13.61 6.85 8.44
CA ARG A 35 -12.66 6.25 7.50
C ARG A 35 -12.35 4.98 8.20
N ALA A 36 -13.23 3.99 8.03
CA ALA A 36 -13.27 2.73 8.75
C ALA A 36 -11.83 2.41 9.13
N VAL A 37 -11.52 2.60 10.42
CA VAL A 37 -10.14 2.72 10.89
C VAL A 37 -9.42 1.52 10.30
N ARG A 38 -8.50 1.77 9.35
CA ARG A 38 -7.89 0.71 8.57
C ARG A 38 -7.04 -0.11 9.54
N GLU A 39 -7.59 -1.21 10.01
CA GLU A 39 -6.93 -2.09 10.96
C GLU A 39 -5.80 -2.80 10.25
N LEU A 40 -4.59 -2.30 10.48
CA LEU A 40 -3.37 -2.86 9.94
C LEU A 40 -3.27 -4.35 10.29
N ALA A 41 -2.74 -5.12 9.34
CA ALA A 41 -2.46 -6.52 9.57
C ALA A 41 -1.48 -6.66 10.76
N PRO A 42 -1.76 -7.54 11.74
CA PRO A 42 -0.79 -7.85 12.78
C PRO A 42 0.53 -8.33 12.18
N GLY A 43 1.65 -8.03 12.83
CA GLY A 43 2.98 -8.44 12.36
C GLY A 43 3.07 -9.95 12.05
N GLU A 44 2.48 -10.78 12.89
CA GLU A 44 2.42 -12.24 12.69
C GLU A 44 1.70 -12.65 11.38
N SER A 45 0.62 -11.96 11.02
CA SER A 45 -0.10 -12.20 9.77
C SER A 45 0.73 -11.82 8.55
N LEU A 46 1.53 -10.76 8.66
CA LEU A 46 2.47 -10.34 7.61
C LEU A 46 3.63 -11.33 7.48
N GLU A 47 4.19 -11.81 8.59
CA GLU A 47 5.26 -12.81 8.56
C GLU A 47 4.81 -14.12 7.93
N THR A 48 3.59 -14.59 8.24
CA THR A 48 3.00 -15.77 7.58
C THR A 48 2.82 -15.55 6.08
N MET A 49 2.38 -14.35 5.67
CA MET A 49 2.28 -13.97 4.26
C MET A 49 3.64 -13.97 3.57
N TYR A 50 4.68 -13.40 4.18
CA TYR A 50 6.04 -13.40 3.62
C TYR A 50 6.63 -14.80 3.52
N ALA A 51 6.40 -15.66 4.51
CA ALA A 51 6.86 -17.06 4.47
C ALA A 51 6.20 -17.85 3.32
N GLN A 52 4.89 -17.68 3.11
CA GLN A 52 4.21 -18.30 1.97
C GLN A 52 4.75 -17.76 0.65
N MET A 53 4.93 -16.44 0.55
CA MET A 53 5.47 -15.79 -0.63
C MET A 53 6.86 -16.32 -1.00
N GLU A 54 7.77 -16.46 -0.03
CA GLU A 54 9.10 -17.01 -0.27
C GLU A 54 9.03 -18.43 -0.83
N ARG A 55 8.22 -19.31 -0.22
CA ARG A 55 8.02 -20.68 -0.67
C ARG A 55 7.47 -20.73 -2.10
N THR A 56 6.43 -19.96 -2.39
CA THR A 56 5.80 -19.92 -3.71
C THR A 56 6.78 -19.39 -4.76
N LEU A 57 7.50 -18.31 -4.46
CA LEU A 57 8.45 -17.70 -5.40
C LEU A 57 9.71 -18.56 -5.63
N LEU A 58 10.17 -19.30 -4.62
CA LEU A 58 11.19 -20.35 -4.80
C LEU A 58 10.69 -21.45 -5.72
N ARG A 59 9.47 -21.96 -5.48
CA ARG A 59 8.88 -23.06 -6.24
C ARG A 59 8.74 -22.74 -7.72
N ILE A 60 8.33 -21.53 -8.07
CA ILE A 60 8.22 -21.10 -9.48
C ILE A 60 9.56 -20.65 -10.08
N GLY A 61 10.67 -20.74 -9.34
CA GLY A 61 12.02 -20.41 -9.81
C GLY A 61 12.28 -18.91 -9.97
N PHE A 62 11.48 -18.05 -9.34
CA PHE A 62 11.69 -16.60 -9.33
C PHE A 62 12.83 -16.20 -8.38
N LEU A 63 12.88 -16.82 -7.19
CA LEU A 63 13.98 -16.62 -6.24
C LEU A 63 15.18 -17.50 -6.61
N ASN A 64 16.39 -16.99 -6.39
CA ASN A 64 17.60 -17.81 -6.40
C ASN A 64 17.62 -18.66 -5.10
N PRO A 65 17.66 -20.00 -5.17
CA PRO A 65 17.75 -20.85 -3.99
C PRO A 65 19.00 -20.62 -3.13
N GLU A 66 20.10 -20.15 -3.73
CA GLU A 66 21.34 -19.84 -3.01
C GLU A 66 21.27 -18.53 -2.22
N ASN A 67 20.38 -17.62 -2.62
CA ASN A 67 20.19 -16.33 -1.95
C ASN A 67 18.75 -15.81 -2.11
N PRO A 68 17.75 -16.48 -1.50
CA PRO A 68 16.36 -16.06 -1.58
C PRO A 68 16.11 -14.74 -0.83
N ALA A 69 16.90 -14.47 0.21
CA ALA A 69 16.75 -13.32 1.09
C ALA A 69 16.92 -11.98 0.37
N HIS A 70 17.77 -11.89 -0.65
CA HIS A 70 18.04 -10.64 -1.35
C HIS A 70 16.78 -10.01 -1.96
N ILE A 71 16.01 -10.81 -2.70
CA ILE A 71 14.75 -10.34 -3.31
C ILE A 71 13.65 -10.22 -2.24
N MET A 72 13.58 -11.16 -1.30
CA MET A 72 12.59 -11.11 -0.21
C MET A 72 12.72 -9.85 0.65
N MET A 73 13.93 -9.37 0.92
CA MET A 73 14.15 -8.10 1.64
C MET A 73 13.59 -6.91 0.87
N THR A 74 13.74 -6.91 -0.46
CA THR A 74 13.19 -5.86 -1.33
C THR A 74 11.66 -5.89 -1.32
N LEU A 75 11.07 -7.09 -1.46
CA LEU A 75 9.61 -7.28 -1.39
C LEU A 75 9.03 -6.84 -0.04
N ARG A 76 9.67 -7.21 1.07
CA ARG A 76 9.29 -6.78 2.42
C ARG A 76 9.31 -5.26 2.57
N ARG A 77 10.32 -4.58 2.01
CA ARG A 77 10.41 -3.10 2.03
C ARG A 77 9.31 -2.42 1.21
N ILE A 78 8.94 -3.01 0.08
CA ILE A 78 7.85 -2.48 -0.76
C ILE A 78 6.52 -2.63 -0.04
N LEU A 79 6.25 -3.82 0.51
CA LEU A 79 4.97 -4.14 1.14
C LEU A 79 4.80 -3.49 2.53
N SER A 80 5.89 -3.26 3.27
CA SER A 80 5.83 -2.53 4.54
C SER A 80 5.39 -1.08 4.36
N ARG A 81 5.80 -0.42 3.28
CA ARG A 81 5.35 0.93 2.92
C ARG A 81 3.85 1.01 2.61
N ALA A 82 3.25 -0.08 2.14
CA ALA A 82 1.82 -0.12 1.80
C ALA A 82 0.91 -0.17 3.04
N ALA A 83 1.49 -0.45 4.22
CA ALA A 83 0.79 -0.58 5.49
C ALA A 83 -0.48 -1.42 5.34
N LEU A 84 -0.32 -2.68 4.94
CA LEU A 84 -1.42 -3.55 4.56
C LEU A 84 -2.37 -3.80 5.75
N ASP A 85 -3.66 -3.85 5.46
CA ASP A 85 -4.68 -4.35 6.38
C ASP A 85 -4.82 -5.88 6.31
N ARG A 86 -5.63 -6.45 7.20
CA ARG A 86 -5.88 -7.90 7.26
C ARG A 86 -6.44 -8.46 5.95
N ARG A 87 -7.32 -7.71 5.27
CA ARG A 87 -7.97 -8.14 4.03
C ARG A 87 -6.96 -8.18 2.90
N GLU A 88 -6.14 -7.15 2.76
CA GLU A 88 -5.10 -7.07 1.73
C GLU A 88 -4.02 -8.14 1.92
N ALA A 89 -3.58 -8.38 3.16
CA ALA A 89 -2.67 -9.49 3.45
C ALA A 89 -3.29 -10.85 3.09
N ALA A 90 -4.60 -11.03 3.30
CA ALA A 90 -5.31 -12.24 2.88
C ALA A 90 -5.41 -12.36 1.35
N VAL A 91 -5.62 -11.26 0.62
CA VAL A 91 -5.59 -11.24 -0.85
C VAL A 91 -4.21 -11.65 -1.37
N MET A 92 -3.13 -11.13 -0.78
CA MET A 92 -1.77 -11.52 -1.15
C MET A 92 -1.53 -13.02 -0.94
N ARG A 93 -1.96 -13.58 0.21
CA ARG A 93 -1.90 -15.03 0.44
C ARG A 93 -2.75 -15.83 -0.55
N GLY A 94 -3.95 -15.36 -0.87
CA GLY A 94 -4.83 -15.97 -1.87
C GLY A 94 -4.19 -16.03 -3.25
N MET A 95 -3.52 -14.95 -3.66
CA MET A 95 -2.73 -14.93 -4.90
C MET A 95 -1.59 -15.95 -4.86
N MET A 96 -0.84 -16.04 -3.76
CA MET A 96 0.20 -17.08 -3.62
C MET A 96 -0.38 -18.49 -3.70
N SER A 97 -1.54 -18.74 -3.08
CA SER A 97 -2.24 -20.02 -3.17
C SER A 97 -2.69 -20.36 -4.59
N GLN A 98 -3.15 -19.38 -5.37
CA GLN A 98 -3.51 -19.58 -6.78
C GLN A 98 -2.28 -19.86 -7.65
N ILE A 99 -1.17 -19.18 -7.40
CA ILE A 99 0.11 -19.47 -8.06
C ILE A 99 0.55 -20.90 -7.71
N ASP A 100 0.48 -21.30 -6.44
CA ASP A 100 0.83 -22.65 -6.00
C ASP A 100 -0.05 -23.73 -6.64
N TRP A 101 -1.34 -23.46 -6.85
CA TRP A 101 -2.25 -24.36 -7.56
C TRP A 101 -1.89 -24.46 -9.04
N ALA A 102 -1.71 -23.33 -9.73
CA ALA A 102 -1.35 -23.29 -11.14
C ALA A 102 0.04 -23.89 -11.42
N ALA A 103 0.97 -23.73 -10.48
CA ALA A 103 2.32 -24.30 -10.52
C ALA A 103 2.36 -25.78 -10.09
N GLY A 104 1.21 -26.46 -9.94
CA GLY A 104 1.09 -27.88 -9.60
C GLY A 104 2.04 -28.78 -10.39
N GLU A 105 2.22 -28.50 -11.68
CA GLU A 105 3.08 -29.28 -12.59
C GLU A 105 4.39 -28.56 -12.99
N PHE A 106 4.72 -27.43 -12.36
CA PHE A 106 5.90 -26.65 -12.73
C PHE A 106 7.18 -27.35 -12.26
N LYS A 107 7.97 -27.89 -13.21
CA LYS A 107 9.22 -28.64 -12.94
C LYS A 107 10.51 -27.80 -12.89
N GLY A 108 10.41 -26.47 -12.78
CA GLY A 108 11.57 -25.58 -12.67
C GLY A 108 11.91 -24.81 -13.96
N LYS A 109 12.91 -23.93 -13.85
CA LYS A 109 13.24 -22.82 -14.77
C LYS A 109 13.22 -23.19 -16.26
N LYS A 110 12.41 -22.46 -17.03
CA LYS A 110 12.51 -22.38 -18.49
C LYS A 110 13.69 -21.46 -18.83
N GLY A 111 14.88 -22.03 -19.04
CA GLY A 111 16.07 -21.34 -19.54
C GLY A 111 16.91 -20.65 -18.47
N GLY A 112 18.05 -21.27 -18.14
CA GLY A 112 19.23 -20.53 -17.71
C GLY A 112 19.91 -19.99 -18.96
N VAL A 113 20.09 -18.67 -19.01
CA VAL A 113 21.13 -17.99 -19.78
C VAL A 113 22.04 -17.33 -18.76
#